data_AF-A0A813JP33-F1
#
_entry.id   AF-A0A813JP33-F1
#
_cell.length_a   1.000
_cell.length_b   1.000
_cell.length_c   1.000
_cell.angle_alpha   90.00
_cell.angle_beta   90.00
_cell.angle_gamma   90.00
#
_symmetry.space_group_name_H-M   'P 1'
#
loop_
_entity.id
_entity.type
_entity.pdbx_description
1 polymer ?
#
loop_
_entity_poly.entity_id
_entity_poly.type
_entity_poly.pdbx_seq_one_letter_code
_entity_poly.pdbx_strand_id
1 'polypeptide(L)'
;ELASFLLQDWVSLAFGNITSATSAHFLAPESWIPRFRTPPGGLEEALAAEQGLSRSGGCSNATWNARFEFAAADVKLPFAAGPILGLTASWKLPPPRLLTPSCLGLWALACLTWSEKLADELLPSPLLQEPSARDALLLEATPFRHHPVDDGVRVLALICGPVSHEPLLVASERYSWKFRSVSRKEAEAFEDQEDPGMFATCMRAYEAVTRAELSNFDVALLMSPLTSMWDPFPALLEDTFYNIHMRAMQLAMADAPGMTGFPSLASYDGKNKWVWPVRQVRWQYWKLRYGEGPTGYAGTSNGCYLGESTSGTRLVSAAIVAAARPAGGSAFLSALDLAAISVNGRRSVQTCPEHYLFEVDWLPHVRLGSLFAISHQIEAATWLPAPAKPQVRCLVLSPELARRLVAVQGLVTPWCFRRALHAAIEAISGWWQAQMPGNIVVPVAGTLLGVIRGQRPMPWDHDADLVLASQHEFNFRMHIPWISSSLSDLGCKMRKGTYAADLGLFSAEISCRDSEGVEASVDVFFPCGKNEPVMREWAQHQAVFEATFLGATVHVDAMAALSLINGQGYFKKLIRAQGGLSPLQCFEPGHNACLPDCRSNPEICDFDDNFVHVDSWLH
;
A
#
# COMPACT_ATOMS: atom_id res chain seq x y z
N GLU A 1 37.17 -23.18 17.23
CA GLU A 1 37.99 -22.11 17.83
C GLU A 1 38.89 -21.36 16.83
N LEU A 2 39.80 -22.02 16.09
CA LEU A 2 40.66 -21.33 15.10
C LEU A 2 39.90 -20.58 13.98
N ALA A 3 38.72 -21.06 13.59
CA ALA A 3 37.87 -20.43 12.57
C ALA A 3 37.07 -19.22 13.09
N SER A 4 36.77 -19.17 14.39
CA SER A 4 36.08 -18.03 15.02
C SER A 4 37.04 -16.86 15.23
N PHE A 5 38.29 -17.17 15.60
CA PHE A 5 39.36 -16.19 15.75
C PHE A 5 39.74 -15.51 14.42
N LEU A 6 39.71 -16.25 13.30
CA LEU A 6 40.01 -15.69 11.98
C LEU A 6 38.88 -14.83 11.39
N LEU A 7 37.62 -15.00 11.84
CA LEU A 7 36.48 -14.20 11.35
C LEU A 7 36.34 -12.86 12.09
N GLN A 8 36.62 -12.81 13.40
CA GLN A 8 36.52 -11.58 14.20
C GLN A 8 37.60 -10.53 13.86
N ASP A 9 38.83 -10.97 13.57
CA ASP A 9 39.91 -10.06 13.15
C ASP A 9 39.69 -9.54 11.71
N TRP A 10 39.05 -10.31 10.85
CA TRP A 10 38.79 -9.93 9.45
C TRP A 10 37.70 -8.87 9.28
N VAL A 11 36.61 -8.95 10.08
CA VAL A 11 35.54 -7.93 10.06
C VAL A 11 36.05 -6.59 10.60
N SER A 12 36.97 -6.60 11.57
CA SER A 12 37.58 -5.38 12.11
C SER A 12 38.55 -4.70 11.13
N LEU A 13 39.27 -5.48 10.31
CA LEU A 13 40.19 -4.97 9.28
C LEU A 13 39.48 -4.46 8.01
N ALA A 14 38.34 -5.03 7.64
CA ALA A 14 37.58 -4.62 6.44
C ALA A 14 36.80 -3.31 6.64
N PHE A 15 36.39 -2.99 7.87
CA PHE A 15 35.59 -1.79 8.17
C PHE A 15 36.37 -0.66 8.85
N GLY A 16 37.58 -0.91 9.38
CA GLY A 16 38.40 0.09 10.08
C GLY A 16 39.08 1.15 9.21
N ASN A 17 39.09 1.01 7.88
CA ASN A 17 39.84 1.90 6.97
C ASN A 17 38.99 2.92 6.19
N ILE A 18 37.72 3.13 6.55
CA ILE A 18 36.82 4.10 5.86
C ILE A 18 36.55 5.37 6.70
N THR A 19 37.25 5.57 7.82
CA THR A 19 37.05 6.74 8.70
C THR A 19 38.35 7.50 8.98
N SER A 20 39.00 8.06 7.95
CA SER A 20 39.99 9.15 8.15
C SER A 20 40.22 10.04 6.92
N ALA A 21 39.29 10.95 6.67
CA ALA A 21 39.48 12.21 5.92
C ALA A 21 38.11 12.92 6.02
N THR A 22 37.89 14.08 6.61
CA THR A 22 38.69 15.30 6.79
C THR A 22 37.93 16.17 7.79
N SER A 23 38.64 16.82 8.71
CA SER A 23 38.13 17.91 9.53
C SER A 23 39.04 19.14 9.40
N ALA A 24 38.45 20.33 9.63
CA ALA A 24 39.01 21.69 9.64
C ALA A 24 38.91 22.46 8.30
N HIS A 25 38.44 23.72 8.19
CA HIS A 25 38.24 24.78 9.19
C HIS A 25 37.46 26.01 8.60
N PHE A 26 36.83 26.79 9.49
CA PHE A 26 36.59 28.26 9.50
C PHE A 26 35.40 28.97 8.79
N LEU A 27 35.08 30.11 9.41
CA LEU A 27 33.83 30.90 9.53
C LEU A 27 33.63 32.03 8.49
N ALA A 28 32.35 32.29 8.19
CA ALA A 28 31.68 33.59 7.87
C ALA A 28 32.01 34.35 6.55
N PRO A 29 31.31 35.45 6.20
CA PRO A 29 29.90 35.55 5.78
C PRO A 29 29.73 36.33 4.44
N GLU A 30 28.47 36.38 3.95
CA GLU A 30 27.88 37.33 2.98
C GLU A 30 28.48 37.55 1.57
N SER A 31 27.56 37.49 0.60
CA SER A 31 27.58 38.13 -0.72
C SER A 31 28.57 37.55 -1.75
N TRP A 32 28.03 37.13 -2.90
CA TRP A 32 28.41 37.58 -4.24
C TRP A 32 27.64 36.78 -5.29
N ILE A 33 26.84 37.50 -6.06
CA ILE A 33 26.22 37.03 -7.31
C ILE A 33 27.31 37.05 -8.39
N PRO A 34 27.42 36.01 -9.22
CA PRO A 34 27.76 36.26 -10.62
C PRO A 34 26.71 35.67 -11.55
N ARG A 35 26.09 36.58 -12.30
CA ARG A 35 25.39 36.27 -13.56
C ARG A 35 26.39 35.63 -14.52
N PHE A 36 26.10 34.44 -15.01
CA PHE A 36 26.72 33.95 -16.24
C PHE A 36 25.67 33.85 -17.34
N ARG A 37 25.89 34.66 -18.39
CA ARG A 37 25.26 34.54 -19.70
C ARG A 37 25.77 33.27 -20.37
N THR A 38 24.86 32.44 -20.84
CA THR A 38 25.13 31.37 -21.81
C THR A 38 25.27 31.98 -23.22
N PRO A 39 26.33 31.64 -23.99
CA PRO A 39 26.30 31.77 -25.44
C PRO A 39 25.79 30.46 -26.09
N PRO A 40 25.24 30.53 -27.31
CA PRO A 40 24.59 29.40 -27.97
C PRO A 40 25.62 28.55 -28.73
N GLY A 41 25.50 27.23 -28.65
CA GLY A 41 26.15 26.31 -29.59
C GLY A 41 26.49 24.93 -29.03
N GLY A 42 25.91 23.89 -29.65
CA GLY A 42 26.56 22.58 -29.84
C GLY A 42 26.35 21.51 -28.77
N LEU A 43 25.20 20.81 -28.81
CA LEU A 43 24.92 19.59 -28.03
C LEU A 43 25.37 18.30 -28.72
N GLU A 44 26.13 18.37 -29.83
CA GLU A 44 26.46 17.19 -30.66
C GLU A 44 27.90 16.65 -30.48
N GLU A 45 28.80 17.37 -29.80
CA GLU A 45 30.17 16.87 -29.52
C GLU A 45 30.33 16.22 -28.14
N ALA A 46 29.33 16.34 -27.24
CA ALA A 46 29.35 15.68 -25.93
C ALA A 46 28.90 14.21 -25.97
N LEU A 47 28.25 13.76 -27.05
CA LEU A 47 27.72 12.39 -27.19
C LEU A 47 28.67 11.42 -27.91
N ALA A 48 29.81 11.89 -28.44
CA ALA A 48 30.78 11.03 -29.14
C ALA A 48 31.93 10.52 -28.26
N ALA A 49 32.04 10.96 -26.99
CA ALA A 49 33.11 10.54 -26.08
C ALA A 49 32.77 9.34 -25.17
N GLU A 50 31.55 8.82 -25.22
CA GLU A 50 31.12 7.70 -24.35
C GLU A 50 31.22 6.30 -24.97
N GLN A 51 31.59 6.17 -26.26
CA GLN A 51 31.66 4.85 -26.92
C GLN A 51 33.06 4.21 -26.93
N GLY A 52 33.97 4.69 -26.07
CA GLY A 52 35.40 4.35 -26.14
C GLY A 52 36.04 3.76 -24.89
N LEU A 53 35.32 3.22 -23.90
CA LEU A 53 35.94 2.61 -22.69
C LEU A 53 35.14 1.39 -22.16
N SER A 54 35.14 0.28 -22.92
CA SER A 54 34.75 -1.03 -22.37
C SER A 54 36.00 -1.79 -21.87
N ARG A 55 36.21 -1.88 -20.54
CA ARG A 55 37.02 -2.96 -19.91
C ARG A 55 36.91 -3.11 -18.39
N SER A 56 35.77 -2.77 -17.77
CA SER A 56 35.46 -3.21 -16.40
C SER A 56 34.24 -4.12 -16.41
N GLY A 57 34.47 -5.43 -16.51
CA GLY A 57 33.40 -6.44 -16.41
C GLY A 57 32.83 -6.47 -15.00
N GLY A 58 31.68 -5.82 -14.80
CA GLY A 58 30.87 -5.90 -13.59
C GLY A 58 29.99 -7.16 -13.55
N CYS A 59 29.65 -7.61 -12.34
CA CYS A 59 28.80 -8.78 -12.05
C CYS A 59 27.32 -8.63 -12.49
N SER A 60 26.96 -7.64 -13.32
CA SER A 60 25.56 -7.31 -13.66
C SER A 60 25.00 -8.02 -14.91
N ASN A 61 25.73 -8.95 -15.52
CA ASN A 61 25.28 -9.59 -16.75
C ASN A 61 24.40 -10.81 -16.44
N ALA A 62 23.22 -10.92 -17.09
CA ALA A 62 22.26 -12.02 -16.93
C ALA A 62 22.86 -13.43 -17.14
N THR A 63 24.01 -13.50 -17.81
CA THR A 63 24.82 -14.71 -18.01
C THR A 63 25.42 -15.26 -16.70
N TRP A 64 25.61 -14.44 -15.66
CA TRP A 64 26.17 -14.89 -14.38
C TRP A 64 25.13 -15.57 -13.49
N ASN A 65 23.90 -15.07 -13.43
CA ASN A 65 22.81 -15.72 -12.68
C ASN A 65 22.50 -17.11 -13.27
N ALA A 66 22.43 -17.22 -14.61
CA ALA A 66 22.20 -18.50 -15.28
C ALA A 66 23.36 -19.50 -15.08
N ARG A 67 24.61 -19.03 -14.99
CA ARG A 67 25.78 -19.88 -14.65
C ARG A 67 25.82 -20.26 -13.17
N PHE A 68 25.28 -19.43 -12.30
CA PHE A 68 25.19 -19.69 -10.86
C PHE A 68 24.17 -20.78 -10.55
N GLU A 69 22.96 -20.69 -11.13
CA GLU A 69 21.94 -21.75 -11.01
C GLU A 69 22.42 -23.09 -11.58
N PHE A 70 23.12 -23.06 -12.72
CA PHE A 70 23.67 -24.28 -13.33
C PHE A 70 24.82 -24.90 -12.52
N ALA A 71 25.69 -24.08 -11.90
CA ALA A 71 26.77 -24.58 -11.05
C ALA A 71 26.29 -25.02 -9.67
N ALA A 72 25.29 -24.37 -9.07
CA ALA A 72 24.73 -24.78 -7.77
C ALA A 72 24.05 -26.15 -7.83
N ALA A 73 23.53 -26.54 -9.01
CA ALA A 73 22.89 -27.84 -9.24
C ALA A 73 23.87 -29.02 -9.33
N ASP A 74 25.12 -28.80 -9.79
CA ASP A 74 26.01 -29.89 -10.23
C ASP A 74 27.27 -30.09 -9.33
N VAL A 75 27.39 -29.30 -8.27
CA VAL A 75 28.60 -29.25 -7.45
C VAL A 75 28.51 -30.23 -6.26
N LYS A 76 29.25 -31.34 -6.35
CA LYS A 76 29.59 -32.23 -5.21
C LYS A 76 30.74 -31.63 -4.42
N LEU A 77 30.46 -30.76 -3.46
CA LEU A 77 31.50 -30.18 -2.59
C LEU A 77 31.78 -31.07 -1.38
N PRO A 78 33.04 -31.39 -1.08
CA PRO A 78 33.40 -31.96 0.21
C PRO A 78 33.25 -30.88 1.30
N PHE A 79 32.48 -31.20 2.35
CA PHE A 79 32.12 -30.35 3.50
C PHE A 79 33.28 -29.56 4.15
N ALA A 80 34.52 -30.03 4.03
CA ALA A 80 35.68 -29.39 4.64
C ALA A 80 36.14 -28.11 3.92
N ALA A 81 35.70 -27.87 2.68
CA ALA A 81 36.03 -26.67 1.93
C ALA A 81 34.89 -25.65 2.06
N GLY A 82 35.06 -24.64 2.92
CA GLY A 82 34.10 -23.53 3.05
C GLY A 82 33.77 -22.85 1.71
N PRO A 83 32.73 -21.98 1.67
CA PRO A 83 32.11 -21.49 0.43
C PRO A 83 33.10 -20.84 -0.55
N ILE A 84 34.13 -20.15 -0.04
CA ILE A 84 35.19 -19.54 -0.86
C ILE A 84 36.03 -20.60 -1.59
N LEU A 85 36.44 -21.66 -0.92
CA LEU A 85 37.25 -22.74 -1.50
C LEU A 85 36.43 -23.58 -2.47
N GLY A 86 35.14 -23.79 -2.18
CA GLY A 86 34.25 -24.52 -3.06
C GLY A 86 33.96 -23.80 -4.38
N LEU A 87 33.74 -22.49 -4.31
CA LEU A 87 33.49 -21.66 -5.49
C LEU A 87 34.77 -21.45 -6.32
N THR A 88 35.93 -21.24 -5.69
CA THR A 88 37.21 -21.09 -6.39
C THR A 88 37.66 -22.38 -7.09
N ALA A 89 37.44 -23.53 -6.47
CA ALA A 89 37.73 -24.84 -7.06
C ALA A 89 36.84 -25.13 -8.29
N SER A 90 35.56 -24.77 -8.22
CA SER A 90 34.58 -25.04 -9.27
C SER A 90 34.73 -24.09 -10.47
N TRP A 91 35.13 -22.83 -10.24
CA TRP A 91 35.07 -21.78 -11.27
C TRP A 91 36.44 -21.38 -11.85
N LYS A 92 37.55 -21.95 -11.36
CA LYS A 92 38.93 -21.62 -11.80
C LYS A 92 39.21 -20.10 -11.84
N LEU A 93 38.61 -19.34 -10.94
CA LEU A 93 38.80 -17.88 -10.84
C LEU A 93 39.68 -17.54 -9.63
N PRO A 94 40.62 -16.57 -9.77
CA PRO A 94 41.45 -16.16 -8.65
C PRO A 94 40.62 -15.42 -7.58
N PRO A 95 40.84 -15.68 -6.28
CA PRO A 95 40.07 -15.12 -5.15
C PRO A 95 39.84 -13.60 -5.13
N PRO A 96 40.76 -12.72 -5.59
CA PRO A 96 40.61 -11.28 -5.35
C PRO A 96 39.48 -10.61 -6.14
N ARG A 97 38.94 -11.25 -7.19
CA ARG A 97 37.90 -10.63 -8.03
C ARG A 97 36.46 -10.84 -7.53
N LEU A 98 36.25 -11.79 -6.62
CA LEU A 98 34.92 -12.11 -6.08
C LEU A 98 34.57 -11.26 -4.86
N LEU A 99 35.54 -10.61 -4.22
CA LEU A 99 35.37 -9.83 -2.99
C LEU A 99 35.13 -8.33 -3.24
N THR A 100 34.85 -7.92 -4.48
CA THR A 100 34.54 -6.52 -4.78
C THR A 100 33.11 -6.17 -4.35
N PRO A 101 32.85 -4.94 -3.87
CA PRO A 101 31.51 -4.50 -3.43
C PRO A 101 30.41 -4.71 -4.48
N SER A 102 30.77 -4.68 -5.75
CA SER A 102 29.89 -4.90 -6.91
C SER A 102 29.32 -6.32 -7.05
N CYS A 103 29.71 -7.28 -6.21
CA CYS A 103 29.22 -8.68 -6.26
C CYS A 103 28.60 -9.15 -4.93
N LEU A 104 28.27 -8.24 -4.01
CA LEU A 104 27.63 -8.53 -2.70
C LEU A 104 26.30 -9.29 -2.81
N GLY A 105 25.49 -9.02 -3.84
CA GLY A 105 24.22 -9.73 -4.07
C GLY A 105 24.39 -11.21 -4.41
N LEU A 106 25.43 -11.55 -5.20
CA LEU A 106 25.79 -12.94 -5.51
C LEU A 106 26.31 -13.68 -4.27
N TRP A 107 27.00 -12.97 -3.36
CA TRP A 107 27.43 -13.54 -2.07
C TRP A 107 26.25 -13.84 -1.14
N ALA A 108 25.30 -12.92 -1.04
CA ALA A 108 24.09 -13.15 -0.25
C ALA A 108 23.33 -14.38 -0.76
N LEU A 109 23.17 -14.51 -2.08
CA LEU A 109 22.55 -15.69 -2.69
C LEU A 109 23.36 -16.98 -2.44
N ALA A 110 24.69 -16.94 -2.62
CA ALA A 110 25.55 -18.09 -2.38
C ALA A 110 25.49 -18.59 -0.93
N CYS A 111 25.51 -17.65 0.03
CA CYS A 111 25.38 -17.97 1.45
C CYS A 111 23.99 -18.52 1.78
N LEU A 112 22.92 -17.96 1.21
CA LEU A 112 21.55 -18.47 1.36
C LEU A 112 21.41 -19.90 0.83
N THR A 113 21.82 -20.15 -0.41
CA THR A 113 21.75 -21.49 -1.02
C THR A 113 22.64 -22.50 -0.28
N TRP A 114 23.80 -22.07 0.22
CA TRP A 114 24.67 -22.93 1.04
C TRP A 114 24.03 -23.21 2.40
N SER A 115 23.39 -22.23 3.04
CA SER A 115 22.67 -22.44 4.30
C SER A 115 21.44 -23.32 4.15
N GLU A 116 20.71 -23.23 3.02
CA GLU A 116 19.59 -24.13 2.71
C GLU A 116 20.07 -25.57 2.52
N LYS A 117 21.14 -25.79 1.72
CA LYS A 117 21.73 -27.13 1.59
C LYS A 117 22.29 -27.68 2.90
N LEU A 118 22.93 -26.81 3.69
CA LEU A 118 23.44 -27.19 5.00
C LEU A 118 22.29 -27.58 5.93
N ALA A 119 21.17 -26.86 5.90
CA ALA A 119 19.97 -27.21 6.65
C ALA A 119 19.39 -28.54 6.15
N ASP A 120 19.25 -28.75 4.84
CA ASP A 120 18.70 -29.99 4.26
C ASP A 120 19.56 -31.23 4.56
N GLU A 121 20.88 -31.09 4.70
CA GLU A 121 21.77 -32.19 5.07
C GLU A 121 21.94 -32.38 6.59
N LEU A 122 21.92 -31.29 7.37
CA LEU A 122 22.02 -31.37 8.83
C LEU A 122 20.71 -31.78 9.50
N LEU A 123 19.55 -31.33 9.02
CA LEU A 123 18.23 -31.64 9.60
C LEU A 123 17.91 -33.14 9.68
N PRO A 124 18.29 -34.00 8.71
CA PRO A 124 18.16 -35.46 8.85
C PRO A 124 19.33 -36.13 9.60
N SER A 125 20.35 -35.38 10.05
CA SER A 125 21.51 -35.95 10.76
C SER A 125 21.12 -36.54 12.12
N PRO A 126 21.57 -37.77 12.46
CA PRO A 126 21.37 -38.37 13.78
C PRO A 126 21.90 -37.51 14.94
N LEU A 127 22.89 -36.64 14.67
CA LEU A 127 23.45 -35.71 15.66
C LEU A 127 22.48 -34.59 16.06
N LEU A 128 21.52 -34.21 15.21
CA LEU A 128 20.46 -33.27 15.57
C LEU A 128 19.22 -33.96 16.17
N GLN A 129 19.15 -35.29 16.09
CA GLN A 129 18.13 -36.10 16.77
C GLN A 129 18.51 -36.42 18.22
N GLU A 130 19.78 -36.28 18.60
CA GLU A 130 20.24 -36.44 19.97
C GLU A 130 20.07 -35.10 20.73
N PRO A 131 19.15 -35.01 21.72
CA PRO A 131 18.83 -33.73 22.38
C PRO A 131 20.04 -33.04 23.00
N SER A 132 20.94 -33.82 23.59
CA SER A 132 22.19 -33.35 24.23
C SER A 132 23.18 -32.70 23.26
N ALA A 133 23.31 -33.23 22.04
CA ALA A 133 24.19 -32.68 21.02
C ALA A 133 23.60 -31.41 20.39
N ARG A 134 22.27 -31.35 20.25
CA ARG A 134 21.53 -30.15 19.83
C ARG A 134 21.68 -29.02 20.85
N ASP A 135 21.55 -29.35 22.12
CA ASP A 135 21.68 -28.40 23.22
C ASP A 135 23.13 -27.90 23.36
N ALA A 136 24.14 -28.77 23.20
CA ALA A 136 25.55 -28.38 23.23
C ALA A 136 25.96 -27.45 22.07
N LEU A 137 25.43 -27.68 20.86
CA LEU A 137 25.67 -26.81 19.69
C LEU A 137 25.02 -25.42 19.83
N LEU A 138 23.91 -25.32 20.57
CA LEU A 138 23.22 -24.05 20.82
C LEU A 138 23.77 -23.30 22.04
N LEU A 139 24.29 -24.00 23.06
CA LEU A 139 24.76 -23.41 24.31
C LEU A 139 26.22 -22.89 24.29
N GLU A 140 27.09 -23.36 23.39
CA GLU A 140 28.49 -22.92 23.36
C GLU A 140 28.74 -21.62 22.57
N ALA A 141 27.71 -21.03 21.96
CA ALA A 141 27.79 -19.71 21.35
C ALA A 141 27.51 -18.60 22.41
N THR A 142 28.59 -18.13 23.05
CA THR A 142 28.71 -16.92 23.91
C THR A 142 28.01 -16.89 25.28
N PRO A 143 28.77 -16.89 26.39
CA PRO A 143 28.28 -16.42 27.68
C PRO A 143 28.45 -14.89 27.78
N PHE A 144 27.47 -14.12 27.33
CA PHE A 144 27.39 -12.70 27.72
C PHE A 144 26.92 -12.63 29.18
N ARG A 145 27.78 -12.16 30.09
CA ARG A 145 27.34 -11.82 31.45
C ARG A 145 26.41 -10.61 31.37
N HIS A 146 25.11 -10.87 31.49
CA HIS A 146 24.07 -9.85 31.57
C HIS A 146 24.22 -9.05 32.86
N HIS A 147 24.73 -7.82 32.75
CA HIS A 147 24.47 -6.82 33.77
C HIS A 147 23.10 -6.20 33.46
N PRO A 148 22.12 -6.23 34.39
CA PRO A 148 20.87 -5.52 34.21
C PRO A 148 21.20 -4.02 34.16
N VAL A 149 21.09 -3.43 32.98
CA VAL A 149 21.17 -1.97 32.82
C VAL A 149 19.75 -1.47 33.06
N ASP A 150 19.52 -0.89 34.24
CA ASP A 150 18.23 -0.29 34.61
C ASP A 150 18.11 1.10 33.96
N ASP A 151 17.86 1.12 32.64
CA ASP A 151 17.79 2.35 31.84
C ASP A 151 16.40 3.02 31.88
N GLY A 152 15.49 2.56 32.75
CA GLY A 152 14.20 3.21 32.98
C GLY A 152 13.15 3.09 31.86
N VAL A 153 13.39 2.26 30.84
CA VAL A 153 12.45 2.02 29.74
C VAL A 153 11.28 1.17 30.21
N ARG A 154 10.06 1.71 30.09
CA ARG A 154 8.83 1.02 30.50
C ARG A 154 8.24 0.24 29.32
N VAL A 155 8.32 -1.09 29.40
CA VAL A 155 7.75 -1.99 28.37
C VAL A 155 6.39 -2.53 28.83
N LEU A 156 5.35 -2.37 28.00
CA LEU A 156 4.05 -3.03 28.18
C LEU A 156 3.96 -4.25 27.26
N ALA A 157 4.05 -5.46 27.82
CA ALA A 157 3.93 -6.70 27.07
C ALA A 157 2.50 -7.22 27.11
N LEU A 158 1.86 -7.32 25.94
CA LEU A 158 0.49 -7.78 25.78
C LEU A 158 0.45 -9.14 25.07
N ILE A 159 -0.27 -10.08 25.67
CA ILE A 159 -0.56 -11.38 25.07
C ILE A 159 -2.04 -11.71 25.14
N CYS A 160 -2.53 -12.41 24.13
CA CYS A 160 -3.89 -12.91 24.05
C CYS A 160 -3.86 -14.25 23.30
N GLY A 161 -4.45 -15.29 23.88
CA GLY A 161 -4.51 -16.62 23.28
C GLY A 161 -4.14 -17.75 24.25
N PRO A 162 -4.03 -19.00 23.75
CA PRO A 162 -3.80 -20.20 24.56
C PRO A 162 -2.33 -20.46 24.90
N VAL A 163 -1.45 -19.52 24.59
CA VAL A 163 -0.01 -19.61 24.81
C VAL A 163 0.31 -19.69 26.32
N SER A 164 1.32 -20.48 26.70
CA SER A 164 1.86 -20.45 28.07
C SER A 164 2.42 -19.06 28.42
N HIS A 165 1.98 -18.50 29.54
CA HIS A 165 2.44 -17.18 30.01
C HIS A 165 3.76 -17.26 30.78
N GLU A 166 4.21 -18.46 31.18
CA GLU A 166 5.37 -18.65 32.06
C GLU A 166 6.66 -18.02 31.51
N PRO A 167 7.04 -18.20 30.23
CA PRO A 167 8.24 -17.55 29.69
C PRO A 167 8.17 -16.01 29.72
N LEU A 168 6.98 -15.45 29.53
CA LEU A 168 6.75 -14.01 29.56
C LEU A 168 6.78 -13.45 30.99
N LEU A 169 6.32 -14.22 31.97
CA LEU A 169 6.45 -13.84 33.39
C LEU A 169 7.92 -13.80 33.80
N VAL A 170 8.72 -14.80 33.39
CA VAL A 170 10.17 -14.81 33.63
C VAL A 170 10.85 -13.61 32.96
N ALA A 171 10.51 -13.31 31.71
CA ALA A 171 11.03 -12.13 31.01
C ALA A 171 10.58 -10.82 31.69
N SER A 172 9.33 -10.76 32.14
CA SER A 172 8.75 -9.61 32.84
C SER A 172 9.47 -9.33 34.16
N GLU A 173 9.77 -10.36 34.94
CA GLU A 173 10.57 -10.24 36.16
C GLU A 173 12.03 -9.87 35.86
N ARG A 174 12.63 -10.47 34.85
CA ARG A 174 14.05 -10.25 34.49
C ARG A 174 14.30 -8.85 33.94
N TYR A 175 13.39 -8.32 33.12
CA TYR A 175 13.56 -7.04 32.40
C TYR A 175 12.63 -5.94 32.91
N SER A 176 11.95 -6.16 34.05
CA SER A 176 11.00 -5.22 34.65
C SER A 176 9.87 -4.79 33.70
N TRP A 177 9.43 -5.67 32.80
CA TRP A 177 8.30 -5.37 31.90
C TRP A 177 6.99 -5.42 32.66
N LYS A 178 6.04 -4.55 32.29
CA LYS A 178 4.65 -4.69 32.71
C LYS A 178 3.97 -5.72 31.80
N PHE A 179 3.72 -6.91 32.32
CA PHE A 179 2.99 -7.96 31.59
C PHE A 179 1.48 -7.85 31.82
N ARG A 180 0.70 -7.98 30.73
CA ARG A 180 -0.74 -8.11 30.81
C ARG A 180 -1.24 -9.16 29.82
N SER A 181 -1.76 -10.25 30.37
CA SER A 181 -2.55 -11.22 29.62
C SER A 181 -3.97 -10.69 29.42
N VAL A 182 -4.46 -10.73 28.20
CA VAL A 182 -5.87 -10.59 27.86
C VAL A 182 -6.50 -11.97 27.92
N SER A 183 -7.34 -12.21 28.92
CA SER A 183 -8.06 -13.48 29.03
C SER A 183 -9.06 -13.63 27.89
N ARG A 184 -9.36 -14.88 27.52
CA ARG A 184 -10.41 -15.17 26.53
C ARG A 184 -11.75 -14.52 26.89
N LYS A 185 -12.11 -14.46 28.18
CA LYS A 185 -13.35 -13.84 28.66
C LYS A 185 -13.35 -12.31 28.49
N GLU A 186 -12.22 -11.65 28.79
CA GLU A 186 -12.08 -10.21 28.53
C GLU A 186 -12.11 -9.92 27.05
N ALA A 187 -11.44 -10.75 26.24
CA ALA A 187 -11.54 -10.72 24.81
C ALA A 187 -13.01 -10.83 24.38
N GLU A 188 -13.75 -11.88 24.74
CA GLU A 188 -15.16 -12.10 24.37
C GLU A 188 -16.08 -10.92 24.69
N ALA A 189 -15.76 -10.09 25.70
CA ALA A 189 -16.50 -8.86 25.98
C ALA A 189 -16.40 -7.79 24.87
N PHE A 190 -15.42 -7.92 23.98
CA PHE A 190 -15.18 -7.06 22.81
C PHE A 190 -15.61 -7.71 21.48
N GLU A 191 -16.22 -8.91 21.51
CA GLU A 191 -16.64 -9.59 20.28
C GLU A 191 -17.61 -8.71 19.48
N ASP A 192 -17.32 -8.53 18.19
CA ASP A 192 -18.16 -7.80 17.27
C ASP A 192 -18.94 -8.75 16.40
N GLN A 193 -20.16 -8.37 16.07
CA GLN A 193 -20.93 -9.04 15.05
C GLN A 193 -20.29 -8.90 13.66
N GLU A 194 -19.58 -7.80 13.40
CA GLU A 194 -18.97 -7.55 12.08
C GLU A 194 -17.66 -8.32 11.84
N ASP A 195 -16.93 -8.67 12.90
CA ASP A 195 -15.60 -9.28 12.80
C ASP A 195 -15.42 -10.32 13.92
N PRO A 196 -16.14 -11.46 13.83
CA PRO A 196 -16.05 -12.51 14.84
C PRO A 196 -14.74 -13.27 14.72
N GLY A 197 -14.18 -13.65 15.87
CA GLY A 197 -13.02 -14.52 15.94
C GLY A 197 -11.92 -14.03 16.85
N MET A 198 -11.14 -14.97 17.37
CA MET A 198 -10.14 -14.72 18.40
C MET A 198 -9.14 -13.61 18.03
N PHE A 199 -8.71 -13.54 16.77
CA PHE A 199 -7.77 -12.52 16.31
C PHE A 199 -8.34 -11.10 16.47
N ALA A 200 -9.54 -10.86 15.92
CA ALA A 200 -10.22 -9.56 16.01
C ALA A 200 -10.48 -9.14 17.46
N THR A 201 -10.91 -10.10 18.27
CA THR A 201 -11.21 -9.90 19.67
C THR A 201 -9.97 -9.54 20.50
N CYS A 202 -8.86 -10.25 20.28
CA CYS A 202 -7.58 -9.93 20.90
C CYS A 202 -7.04 -8.56 20.47
N MET A 203 -7.16 -8.21 19.19
CA MET A 203 -6.72 -6.92 18.67
C MET A 203 -7.49 -5.74 19.29
N ARG A 204 -8.80 -5.89 19.54
CA ARG A 204 -9.59 -4.90 20.29
C ARG A 204 -9.09 -4.71 21.71
N ALA A 205 -8.80 -5.83 22.39
CA ALA A 205 -8.27 -5.76 23.73
C ALA A 205 -6.90 -5.07 23.75
N TYR A 206 -6.03 -5.37 22.79
CA TYR A 206 -4.75 -4.65 22.66
C TYR A 206 -4.95 -3.17 22.42
N GLU A 207 -5.85 -2.79 21.52
CA GLU A 207 -6.18 -1.38 21.28
C GLU A 207 -6.68 -0.69 22.57
N ALA A 208 -7.63 -1.30 23.28
CA ALA A 208 -8.18 -0.73 24.50
C ALA A 208 -7.14 -0.59 25.62
N VAL A 209 -6.31 -1.62 25.81
CA VAL A 209 -5.29 -1.66 26.86
C VAL A 209 -4.16 -0.67 26.57
N THR A 210 -3.62 -0.66 25.35
CA THR A 210 -2.54 0.26 24.99
C THR A 210 -2.99 1.72 25.08
N ARG A 211 -4.23 2.04 24.70
CA ARG A 211 -4.77 3.39 24.88
C ARG A 211 -4.96 3.77 26.35
N ALA A 212 -5.46 2.86 27.18
CA ALA A 212 -5.66 3.12 28.60
C ALA A 212 -4.34 3.29 29.37
N GLU A 213 -3.27 2.67 28.89
CA GLU A 213 -1.95 2.65 29.51
C GLU A 213 -0.94 3.61 28.84
N LEU A 214 -1.39 4.48 27.94
CA LEU A 214 -0.50 5.29 27.08
C LEU A 214 0.53 6.14 27.85
N SER A 215 0.21 6.58 29.07
CA SER A 215 1.12 7.33 29.94
C SER A 215 2.12 6.46 30.71
N ASN A 216 1.95 5.14 30.68
CA ASN A 216 2.60 4.19 31.58
C ASN A 216 3.62 3.28 30.88
N PHE A 217 3.79 3.42 29.56
CA PHE A 217 4.82 2.71 28.80
C PHE A 217 5.47 3.62 27.77
N ASP A 218 6.69 3.27 27.38
CA ASP A 218 7.43 3.91 26.30
C ASP A 218 7.36 3.04 25.03
N VAL A 219 7.38 1.71 25.20
CA VAL A 219 7.22 0.72 24.14
C VAL A 219 6.21 -0.36 24.55
N ALA A 220 5.32 -0.73 23.62
CA ALA A 220 4.44 -1.88 23.77
C ALA A 220 4.96 -3.06 22.94
N LEU A 221 5.11 -4.23 23.56
CA LEU A 221 5.28 -5.50 22.87
C LEU A 221 3.89 -6.09 22.64
N LEU A 222 3.46 -6.12 21.38
CA LEU A 222 2.20 -6.74 20.97
C LEU A 222 2.50 -8.14 20.47
N MET A 223 2.07 -9.18 21.18
CA MET A 223 2.23 -10.57 20.74
C MET A 223 1.07 -10.99 19.86
N SER A 224 1.34 -11.56 18.69
CA SER A 224 0.26 -11.98 17.81
C SER A 224 -0.58 -13.11 18.44
N PRO A 225 -1.92 -13.02 18.41
CA PRO A 225 -2.80 -14.12 18.80
C PRO A 225 -2.67 -15.36 17.91
N LEU A 226 -1.97 -15.22 16.78
CA LEU A 226 -1.70 -16.28 15.82
C LEU A 226 -0.37 -17.01 16.10
N THR A 227 0.30 -16.69 17.21
CA THR A 227 1.50 -17.38 17.67
C THR A 227 1.11 -18.78 18.14
N SER A 228 1.71 -19.81 17.53
CA SER A 228 1.23 -21.19 17.66
C SER A 228 2.04 -22.08 18.61
N MET A 229 3.32 -21.77 18.85
CA MET A 229 4.20 -22.61 19.68
C MET A 229 5.24 -21.79 20.44
N TRP A 230 5.53 -22.23 21.67
CA TRP A 230 6.69 -21.84 22.48
C TRP A 230 7.64 -23.01 22.75
N ASP A 231 7.19 -24.22 22.43
CA ASP A 231 7.76 -25.47 22.91
C ASP A 231 8.19 -26.31 21.69
N PRO A 232 9.39 -26.93 21.65
CA PRO A 232 10.38 -27.06 22.72
C PRO A 232 11.62 -26.18 22.47
N PHE A 233 11.62 -24.93 22.95
CA PHE A 233 12.76 -24.02 22.76
C PHE A 233 13.09 -23.09 23.96
N PRO A 234 13.19 -23.57 25.21
CA PRO A 234 13.47 -22.71 26.37
C PRO A 234 14.78 -21.89 26.27
N ALA A 235 15.85 -22.43 25.68
CA ALA A 235 17.11 -21.70 25.52
C ALA A 235 17.03 -20.58 24.46
N LEU A 236 16.37 -20.86 23.32
CA LEU A 236 16.16 -19.87 22.26
C LEU A 236 15.27 -18.71 22.72
N LEU A 237 14.39 -18.97 23.68
CA LEU A 237 13.47 -17.97 24.25
C LEU A 237 14.17 -16.95 25.14
N GLU A 238 15.17 -17.36 25.94
CA GLU A 238 15.92 -16.40 26.76
C GLU A 238 16.67 -15.39 25.90
N ASP A 239 17.37 -15.85 24.86
CA ASP A 239 18.03 -14.98 23.89
C ASP A 239 17.02 -14.13 23.12
N THR A 240 15.87 -14.70 22.74
CA THR A 240 14.83 -13.94 22.04
C THR A 240 14.31 -12.80 22.91
N PHE A 241 14.01 -13.03 24.19
CA PHE A 241 13.53 -11.96 25.07
C PHE A 241 14.59 -10.93 25.41
N TYR A 242 15.84 -11.34 25.59
CA TYR A 242 16.95 -10.41 25.74
C TYR A 242 17.05 -9.48 24.54
N ASN A 243 17.01 -10.02 23.33
CA ASN A 243 17.12 -9.20 22.13
C ASN A 243 15.87 -8.34 21.89
N ILE A 244 14.66 -8.85 22.17
CA ILE A 244 13.44 -8.03 22.19
C ILE A 244 13.60 -6.87 23.19
N HIS A 245 14.18 -7.12 24.36
CA HIS A 245 14.46 -6.07 25.35
C HIS A 245 15.43 -5.02 24.80
N MET A 246 16.55 -5.45 24.23
CA MET A 246 17.53 -4.54 23.63
C MET A 246 16.90 -3.69 22.50
N ARG A 247 16.01 -4.28 21.69
CA ARG A 247 15.27 -3.54 20.67
C ARG A 247 14.24 -2.58 21.27
N ALA A 248 13.56 -2.96 22.35
CA ALA A 248 12.67 -2.05 23.06
C ALA A 248 13.42 -0.84 23.63
N MET A 249 14.62 -1.05 24.18
CA MET A 249 15.48 0.05 24.64
C MET A 249 15.89 0.98 23.50
N GLN A 250 16.34 0.41 22.37
CA GLN A 250 16.68 1.19 21.18
C GLN A 250 15.50 2.03 20.66
N LEU A 251 14.28 1.46 20.68
CA LEU A 251 13.06 2.17 20.30
C LEU A 251 12.74 3.33 21.24
N ALA A 252 13.01 3.19 22.54
CA ALA A 252 12.69 4.20 23.55
C ALA A 252 13.68 5.40 23.55
N MET A 253 14.94 5.21 23.14
CA MET A 253 16.01 6.21 23.29
C MET A 253 16.12 7.27 22.16
N ALA A 254 15.19 7.26 21.20
CA ALA A 254 14.97 8.30 20.18
C ALA A 254 16.14 8.64 19.21
N ASP A 255 16.26 7.81 18.17
CA ASP A 255 16.41 8.16 16.72
C ASP A 255 15.99 6.93 15.87
N ALA A 256 15.24 6.01 16.47
CA ALA A 256 14.92 4.69 15.95
C ALA A 256 13.56 4.69 15.23
N PRO A 257 13.34 3.78 14.27
CA PRO A 257 12.03 3.59 13.64
C PRO A 257 10.94 3.39 14.70
N GLY A 258 9.74 3.94 14.52
CA GLY A 258 8.68 3.91 15.54
C GLY A 258 8.10 2.52 15.85
N MET A 259 8.44 1.50 15.04
CA MET A 259 7.93 0.14 15.14
C MET A 259 8.95 -0.91 14.65
N THR A 260 9.06 -2.04 15.35
CA THR A 260 9.95 -3.16 15.00
C THR A 260 9.19 -4.48 15.05
N GLY A 261 9.29 -5.31 14.01
CA GLY A 261 8.81 -6.69 14.02
C GLY A 261 9.91 -7.69 13.67
N PHE A 262 9.49 -8.93 13.43
CA PHE A 262 10.36 -10.11 13.39
C PHE A 262 9.90 -11.05 12.27
N PRO A 263 10.80 -11.68 11.51
CA PRO A 263 10.44 -12.77 10.61
C PRO A 263 9.59 -13.83 11.30
N SER A 264 8.72 -14.47 10.54
CA SER A 264 7.86 -15.50 11.08
C SER A 264 8.06 -16.83 10.37
N LEU A 265 8.01 -17.92 11.13
CA LEU A 265 8.02 -19.28 10.63
C LEU A 265 6.63 -19.87 10.82
N ALA A 266 5.86 -19.92 9.73
CA ALA A 266 4.47 -20.34 9.73
C ALA A 266 4.36 -21.82 9.38
N SER A 267 3.62 -22.61 10.17
CA SER A 267 3.31 -23.99 9.79
C SER A 267 2.04 -24.02 8.95
N TYR A 268 2.17 -24.34 7.66
CA TYR A 268 1.06 -24.56 6.73
C TYR A 268 1.07 -26.02 6.30
N ASP A 269 -0.03 -26.75 6.52
CA ASP A 269 -0.19 -28.16 6.16
C ASP A 269 0.96 -29.06 6.68
N GLY A 270 1.44 -28.77 7.90
CA GLY A 270 2.56 -29.49 8.52
C GLY A 270 3.94 -29.14 7.95
N LYS A 271 4.04 -28.15 7.06
CA LYS A 271 5.32 -27.62 6.54
C LYS A 271 5.59 -26.24 7.09
N ASN A 272 6.77 -26.05 7.65
CA ASN A 272 7.26 -24.75 8.08
C ASN A 272 7.65 -23.92 6.84
N LYS A 273 7.03 -22.76 6.68
CA LYS A 273 7.29 -21.79 5.62
C LYS A 273 7.71 -20.46 6.24
N TRP A 274 8.84 -19.95 5.77
CA TRP A 274 9.27 -18.59 6.12
C TRP A 274 8.29 -17.57 5.55
N VAL A 275 7.82 -16.69 6.42
CA VAL A 275 7.02 -15.52 6.09
C VAL A 275 7.91 -14.31 6.32
N TRP A 276 8.23 -13.62 5.22
CA TRP A 276 8.91 -12.34 5.27
C TRP A 276 7.87 -11.23 5.43
N PRO A 277 7.80 -10.55 6.58
CA PRO A 277 6.67 -9.69 6.89
C PRO A 277 6.88 -8.24 6.46
N VAL A 278 8.02 -7.90 5.83
CA VAL A 278 8.23 -6.56 5.29
C VAL A 278 7.30 -6.34 4.12
N ARG A 279 6.29 -5.47 4.31
CA ARG A 279 5.32 -5.11 3.27
C ARG A 279 5.42 -3.66 2.88
N GLN A 280 5.00 -3.39 1.64
CA GLN A 280 4.64 -2.04 1.21
C GLN A 280 3.16 -1.80 1.52
N VAL A 281 2.85 -0.69 2.18
CA VAL A 281 1.50 -0.24 2.49
C VAL A 281 1.19 0.99 1.66
N ARG A 282 0.33 0.79 0.66
CA ARG A 282 -0.14 1.87 -0.20
C ARG A 282 -1.52 2.28 0.27
N TRP A 283 -1.57 3.47 0.87
CA TRP A 283 -2.81 4.13 1.24
C TRP A 283 -3.01 5.34 0.33
N GLN A 284 -4.01 5.24 -0.54
CA GLN A 284 -4.39 6.28 -1.49
C GLN A 284 -5.91 6.29 -1.57
N TYR A 285 -6.54 7.41 -1.20
CA TYR A 285 -7.94 7.71 -1.51
C TYR A 285 -8.95 6.58 -1.36
N TRP A 286 -9.61 6.46 -0.21
CA TRP A 286 -10.64 5.44 0.00
C TRP A 286 -10.13 4.02 -0.21
N LYS A 287 -8.82 3.80 -0.45
CA LYS A 287 -8.24 2.50 -0.76
C LYS A 287 -6.98 2.24 0.03
N LEU A 288 -6.83 0.99 0.47
CA LEU A 288 -5.66 0.47 1.16
C LEU A 288 -5.18 -0.79 0.45
N ARG A 289 -3.88 -0.91 0.22
CA ARG A 289 -3.27 -2.12 -0.35
C ARG A 289 -1.98 -2.46 0.36
N TYR A 290 -1.86 -3.72 0.75
CA TYR A 290 -0.62 -4.34 1.16
C TYR A 290 -0.06 -5.08 -0.04
N GLY A 291 1.18 -4.77 -0.37
CA GLY A 291 1.94 -5.43 -1.41
C GLY A 291 3.15 -6.14 -0.82
N GLU A 292 3.66 -7.13 -1.56
CA GLU A 292 5.03 -7.56 -1.37
C GLU A 292 5.93 -6.35 -1.59
N GLY A 293 6.76 -6.02 -0.61
CA GLY A 293 7.79 -5.02 -0.84
C GLY A 293 8.78 -5.57 -1.86
N PRO A 294 9.30 -4.77 -2.82
CA PRO A 294 10.45 -5.21 -3.60
C PRO A 294 11.55 -5.62 -2.64
N THR A 295 12.06 -6.84 -2.78
CA THR A 295 13.17 -7.37 -1.97
C THR A 295 14.35 -6.41 -2.07
N GLY A 296 14.54 -5.51 -1.10
CA GLY A 296 15.63 -4.52 -1.08
C GLY A 296 15.27 -3.03 -0.89
N TYR A 297 14.00 -2.61 -0.95
CA TYR A 297 13.63 -1.31 -0.34
C TYR A 297 13.69 -1.50 1.20
N ALA A 298 14.38 -0.72 2.03
CA ALA A 298 14.93 0.62 1.89
C ALA A 298 16.30 0.76 2.61
N GLY A 299 17.21 -0.19 2.38
CA GLY A 299 18.49 -0.27 3.07
C GLY A 299 18.39 -1.03 4.39
N THR A 300 19.54 -1.52 4.86
CA THR A 300 19.67 -2.12 6.18
C THR A 300 20.04 -1.02 7.18
N SER A 301 19.24 -0.85 8.23
CA SER A 301 19.63 -0.06 9.39
C SER A 301 19.92 -1.02 10.53
N ASN A 302 21.16 -1.05 11.02
CA ASN A 302 21.56 -1.91 12.14
C ASN A 302 21.14 -3.39 11.98
N GLY A 303 21.30 -3.93 10.76
CA GLY A 303 20.95 -5.31 10.43
C GLY A 303 19.45 -5.57 10.20
N CYS A 304 18.58 -4.57 10.34
CA CYS A 304 17.15 -4.68 10.12
C CYS A 304 16.73 -4.16 8.75
N TYR A 305 15.62 -4.69 8.23
CA TYR A 305 15.04 -4.32 6.95
C TYR A 305 13.90 -3.33 7.15
N LEU A 306 13.92 -2.23 6.41
CA LEU A 306 12.91 -1.18 6.50
C LEU A 306 11.71 -1.46 5.59
N GLY A 307 10.52 -1.15 6.06
CA GLY A 307 9.27 -1.24 5.32
C GLY A 307 8.19 -0.30 5.87
N GLU A 308 6.94 -0.59 5.49
CA GLU A 308 5.75 0.17 5.92
C GLU A 308 4.82 -0.68 6.80
N SER A 309 5.05 -1.99 6.88
CA SER A 309 4.40 -2.92 7.79
C SER A 309 5.33 -4.11 8.11
N THR A 310 5.00 -4.85 9.16
CA THR A 310 5.77 -5.98 9.69
C THR A 310 4.86 -7.08 10.26
N SER A 311 5.43 -8.04 10.99
CA SER A 311 4.76 -9.23 11.56
C SER A 311 3.65 -8.86 12.53
N GLY A 312 2.76 -9.80 12.85
CA GLY A 312 1.72 -9.55 13.85
C GLY A 312 2.32 -9.27 15.21
N THR A 313 3.36 -10.04 15.59
CA THR A 313 4.17 -9.75 16.76
C THR A 313 5.12 -8.61 16.50
N ARG A 314 5.07 -7.54 17.31
CA ARG A 314 5.87 -6.33 17.09
C ARG A 314 6.03 -5.47 18.34
N LEU A 315 7.12 -4.73 18.40
CA LEU A 315 7.36 -3.62 19.32
C LEU A 315 6.88 -2.31 18.70
N VAL A 316 6.12 -1.53 19.46
CA VAL A 316 5.48 -0.29 18.99
C VAL A 316 5.71 0.81 20.02
N SER A 317 6.25 1.95 19.60
CA SER A 317 6.41 3.09 20.52
C SER A 317 5.07 3.68 20.94
N ALA A 318 5.01 4.26 22.13
CA ALA A 318 3.82 4.96 22.64
C ALA A 318 3.37 6.09 21.70
N ALA A 319 4.30 6.76 21.00
CA ALA A 319 4.00 7.79 20.02
C ALA A 319 3.16 7.25 18.84
N ILE A 320 3.48 6.05 18.33
CA ILE A 320 2.70 5.41 17.26
C ILE A 320 1.33 4.98 17.76
N VAL A 321 1.23 4.40 18.97
CA VAL A 321 -0.06 4.06 19.58
C VAL A 321 -0.93 5.31 19.76
N ALA A 322 -0.34 6.42 20.22
CA ALA A 322 -1.03 7.70 20.39
C ALA A 322 -1.57 8.25 19.06
N ALA A 323 -0.77 8.13 17.99
CA ALA A 323 -1.14 8.61 16.66
C ALA A 323 -2.13 7.68 15.94
N ALA A 324 -2.21 6.41 16.32
CA ALA A 324 -3.13 5.46 15.72
C ALA A 324 -4.58 5.84 16.00
N ARG A 325 -5.36 5.98 14.93
CA ARG A 325 -6.80 6.22 15.02
C ARG A 325 -7.53 4.92 15.41
N PRO A 326 -8.74 5.03 15.98
CA PRO A 326 -9.53 3.86 16.31
C PRO A 326 -9.72 2.93 15.10
N ALA A 327 -9.38 1.66 15.26
CA ALA A 327 -9.55 0.67 14.20
C ALA A 327 -10.75 -0.24 14.48
N GLY A 328 -10.82 -0.76 15.70
CA GLY A 328 -11.72 -1.85 16.02
C GLY A 328 -11.33 -3.15 15.31
N GLY A 329 -11.61 -4.27 15.97
CA GLY A 329 -11.43 -5.61 15.43
C GLY A 329 -10.00 -5.92 14.98
N SER A 330 -9.92 -6.75 13.94
CA SER A 330 -8.68 -7.27 13.36
C SER A 330 -7.80 -6.22 12.66
N ALA A 331 -8.33 -5.02 12.38
CA ALA A 331 -7.63 -3.96 11.65
C ALA A 331 -6.70 -3.09 12.53
N PHE A 332 -6.59 -3.37 13.84
CA PHE A 332 -5.75 -2.58 14.73
C PHE A 332 -4.28 -2.52 14.29
N LEU A 333 -3.71 -3.64 13.86
CA LEU A 333 -2.33 -3.67 13.35
C LEU A 333 -2.16 -2.81 12.09
N SER A 334 -3.16 -2.79 11.21
CA SER A 334 -3.17 -1.90 10.04
C SER A 334 -3.24 -0.42 10.44
N ALA A 335 -3.94 -0.07 11.53
CA ALA A 335 -3.97 1.30 12.02
C ALA A 335 -2.63 1.73 12.61
N LEU A 336 -1.90 0.82 13.25
CA LEU A 336 -0.53 1.07 13.70
C LEU A 336 0.42 1.28 12.51
N ASP A 337 0.29 0.49 11.44
CA ASP A 337 1.06 0.68 10.21
C ASP A 337 0.81 2.06 9.60
N LEU A 338 -0.45 2.49 9.47
CA LEU A 338 -0.80 3.82 8.96
C LEU A 338 -0.31 4.95 9.88
N ALA A 339 -0.37 4.76 11.20
CA ALA A 339 0.17 5.72 12.16
C ALA A 339 1.69 5.84 12.05
N ALA A 340 2.41 4.73 11.90
CA ALA A 340 3.85 4.72 11.72
C ALA A 340 4.26 5.50 10.46
N ILE A 341 3.55 5.33 9.35
CA ILE A 341 3.77 6.08 8.11
C ILE A 341 3.52 7.58 8.33
N SER A 342 2.46 7.93 9.07
CA SER A 342 2.09 9.33 9.31
C SER A 342 3.07 10.06 10.23
N VAL A 343 3.60 9.41 11.26
CA VAL A 343 4.47 10.05 12.26
C VAL A 343 5.89 10.21 11.75
N ASN A 344 6.42 9.18 11.08
CA ASN A 344 7.86 9.04 10.80
C ASN A 344 8.16 8.87 9.29
N GLY A 345 7.16 8.98 8.43
CA GLY A 345 7.30 8.73 6.99
C GLY A 345 7.46 7.24 6.63
N ARG A 346 7.83 6.97 5.38
CA ARG A 346 7.86 5.61 4.78
C ARG A 346 9.00 4.68 5.25
N ARG A 347 9.77 5.06 6.27
CA ARG A 347 10.92 4.28 6.80
C ARG A 347 10.82 4.00 8.30
N SER A 348 9.59 4.04 8.81
CA SER A 348 9.29 4.01 10.23
C SER A 348 9.10 2.62 10.82
N VAL A 349 9.03 1.59 9.97
CA VAL A 349 8.84 0.20 10.36
C VAL A 349 10.07 -0.59 9.97
N GLN A 350 10.61 -1.36 10.92
CA GLN A 350 11.72 -2.27 10.66
C GLN A 350 11.35 -3.72 10.98
N THR A 351 11.97 -4.66 10.28
CA THR A 351 11.90 -6.09 10.55
C THR A 351 13.33 -6.61 10.74
N CYS A 352 13.64 -7.08 11.94
CA CYS A 352 14.99 -7.50 12.30
C CYS A 352 15.13 -9.02 12.20
N PRO A 353 16.07 -9.56 11.40
CA PRO A 353 16.18 -11.00 11.14
C PRO A 353 16.87 -11.78 12.27
N GLU A 354 17.31 -11.09 13.32
CA GLU A 354 18.02 -11.68 14.46
C GLU A 354 17.19 -12.77 15.15
N HIS A 355 15.86 -12.66 15.09
CA HIS A 355 14.93 -13.60 15.70
C HIS A 355 13.78 -13.88 14.74
N TYR A 356 13.31 -15.11 14.77
CA TYR A 356 12.07 -15.48 14.10
C TYR A 356 11.06 -16.00 15.12
N LEU A 357 9.78 -15.82 14.81
CA LEU A 357 8.68 -16.22 15.67
C LEU A 357 7.82 -17.27 14.97
N PHE A 358 7.30 -18.24 15.73
CA PHE A 358 6.37 -19.24 15.20
C PHE A 358 4.95 -18.67 15.09
N GLU A 359 4.74 -17.88 14.05
CA GLU A 359 3.52 -17.12 13.79
C GLU A 359 3.12 -17.27 12.31
N VAL A 360 1.82 -17.38 12.04
CA VAL A 360 1.29 -17.29 10.66
C VAL A 360 1.14 -15.83 10.24
N ASP A 361 1.12 -15.55 8.93
CA ASP A 361 0.87 -14.18 8.44
C ASP A 361 -0.49 -13.68 8.97
N TRP A 362 -0.53 -12.45 9.50
CA TRP A 362 -1.72 -11.84 10.09
C TRP A 362 -2.64 -11.20 9.05
N LEU A 363 -2.12 -10.83 7.88
CA LEU A 363 -2.87 -10.16 6.80
C LEU A 363 -4.11 -10.93 6.31
N PRO A 364 -4.10 -12.28 6.16
CA PRO A 364 -5.30 -13.06 5.83
C PRO A 364 -6.44 -12.94 6.87
N HIS A 365 -6.11 -12.58 8.10
CA HIS A 365 -7.04 -12.52 9.23
C HIS A 365 -7.64 -11.12 9.43
N VAL A 366 -7.24 -10.13 8.63
CA VAL A 366 -7.74 -8.76 8.73
C VAL A 366 -9.07 -8.60 8.00
N ARG A 367 -9.96 -7.79 8.58
CA ARG A 367 -11.24 -7.38 8.00
C ARG A 367 -11.38 -5.87 7.92
N LEU A 368 -12.04 -5.39 6.86
CA LEU A 368 -12.43 -3.99 6.71
C LEU A 368 -13.64 -3.68 7.61
N GLY A 369 -13.41 -3.54 8.92
CA GLY A 369 -14.44 -3.17 9.87
C GLY A 369 -14.91 -1.72 9.70
N SER A 370 -16.15 -1.42 10.12
CA SER A 370 -16.75 -0.09 9.95
C SER A 370 -15.96 1.02 10.65
N LEU A 371 -15.46 0.77 11.86
CA LEU A 371 -14.71 1.77 12.62
C LEU A 371 -13.38 2.14 11.94
N PHE A 372 -12.64 1.14 11.44
CA PHE A 372 -11.42 1.34 10.68
C PHE A 372 -11.69 2.10 9.37
N ALA A 373 -12.72 1.66 8.63
CA ALA A 373 -13.15 2.29 7.39
C ALA A 373 -13.47 3.77 7.59
N ILE A 374 -14.27 4.12 8.61
CA ILE A 374 -14.64 5.51 8.92
C ILE A 374 -13.41 6.32 9.36
N SER A 375 -12.63 5.78 10.30
CA SER A 375 -11.53 6.51 10.94
C SER A 375 -10.37 6.79 10.00
N HIS A 376 -10.17 5.94 9.00
CA HIS A 376 -9.11 6.08 7.99
C HIS A 376 -9.65 6.47 6.61
N GLN A 377 -10.97 6.68 6.48
CA GLN A 377 -11.63 6.97 5.20
C GLN A 377 -11.23 5.96 4.11
N ILE A 378 -11.43 4.66 4.40
CA ILE A 378 -11.10 3.55 3.50
C ILE A 378 -12.40 2.80 3.15
N GLU A 379 -12.72 2.73 1.87
CA GLU A 379 -13.86 1.98 1.34
C GLU A 379 -13.46 0.67 0.67
N ALA A 380 -12.20 0.50 0.25
CA ALA A 380 -11.70 -0.74 -0.32
C ALA A 380 -10.31 -1.09 0.23
N ALA A 381 -10.12 -2.33 0.68
CA ALA A 381 -8.86 -2.76 1.26
C ALA A 381 -8.42 -4.12 0.74
N THR A 382 -7.14 -4.23 0.36
CA THR A 382 -6.51 -5.46 -0.14
C THR A 382 -5.31 -5.77 0.74
N TRP A 383 -5.44 -6.74 1.64
CA TRP A 383 -4.34 -7.15 2.55
C TRP A 383 -3.45 -8.25 1.98
N LEU A 384 -3.95 -9.03 1.03
CA LEU A 384 -3.22 -10.13 0.42
C LEU A 384 -2.74 -9.76 -0.99
N PRO A 385 -1.57 -10.26 -1.43
CA PRO A 385 -1.13 -10.06 -2.80
C PRO A 385 -2.16 -10.62 -3.81
N ALA A 386 -2.15 -10.05 -5.01
CA ALA A 386 -3.06 -10.43 -6.09
C ALA A 386 -2.96 -11.93 -6.39
N PRO A 387 -4.09 -12.61 -6.73
CA PRO A 387 -5.37 -12.04 -7.17
C PRO A 387 -6.45 -11.96 -6.07
N ALA A 388 -6.12 -11.55 -4.84
CA ALA A 388 -7.13 -11.32 -3.81
C ALA A 388 -8.11 -10.20 -4.20
N LYS A 389 -9.42 -10.45 -4.08
CA LYS A 389 -10.44 -9.41 -4.26
C LYS A 389 -10.36 -8.40 -3.09
N PRO A 390 -10.54 -7.09 -3.35
CA PRO A 390 -10.61 -6.11 -2.27
C PRO A 390 -11.83 -6.39 -1.39
N GLN A 391 -11.65 -6.25 -0.08
CA GLN A 391 -12.78 -6.11 0.84
C GLN A 391 -13.35 -4.71 0.69
N VAL A 392 -14.67 -4.58 0.60
CA VAL A 392 -15.36 -3.32 0.32
C VAL A 392 -16.28 -2.95 1.47
N ARG A 393 -16.27 -1.68 1.85
CA ARG A 393 -17.17 -1.09 2.83
C ARG A 393 -17.49 0.35 2.44
N CYS A 394 -18.65 0.54 1.82
CA CYS A 394 -19.06 1.86 1.34
C CYS A 394 -19.45 2.78 2.50
N LEU A 395 -18.82 3.95 2.58
CA LEU A 395 -19.05 4.95 3.62
C LEU A 395 -20.08 5.99 3.18
N VAL A 396 -20.14 6.25 1.87
CA VAL A 396 -21.01 7.27 1.29
C VAL A 396 -22.03 6.60 0.38
N LEU A 397 -23.28 6.59 0.85
CA LEU A 397 -24.37 5.86 0.21
C LEU A 397 -25.33 6.76 -0.59
N SER A 398 -25.14 8.09 -0.58
CA SER A 398 -26.07 9.02 -1.24
C SER A 398 -25.38 10.11 -2.06
N PRO A 399 -26.02 10.61 -3.14
CA PRO A 399 -25.45 11.66 -3.97
C PRO A 399 -25.25 12.98 -3.24
N GLU A 400 -26.17 13.32 -2.33
CA GLU A 400 -26.07 14.56 -1.55
C GLU A 400 -24.86 14.57 -0.61
N LEU A 401 -24.53 13.42 0.00
CA LEU A 401 -23.34 13.33 0.83
C LEU A 401 -22.06 13.39 -0.02
N ALA A 402 -22.02 12.69 -1.16
CA ALA A 402 -20.90 12.76 -2.10
C ALA A 402 -20.68 14.21 -2.58
N ARG A 403 -21.75 14.90 -2.99
CA ARG A 403 -21.74 16.32 -3.36
C ARG A 403 -21.15 17.20 -2.26
N ARG A 404 -21.54 17.00 -1.00
CA ARG A 404 -21.00 17.80 0.12
C ARG A 404 -19.50 17.57 0.32
N LEU A 405 -19.05 16.32 0.30
CA LEU A 405 -17.63 16.00 0.46
C LEU A 405 -16.80 16.64 -0.66
N VAL A 406 -17.28 16.56 -1.90
CA VAL A 406 -16.57 17.14 -3.05
C VAL A 406 -16.66 18.67 -3.05
N ALA A 407 -17.87 19.22 -3.09
CA ALA A 407 -18.08 20.65 -3.34
C ALA A 407 -17.74 21.53 -2.14
N VAL A 408 -17.93 21.02 -0.92
CA VAL A 408 -17.71 21.79 0.32
C VAL A 408 -16.34 21.50 0.92
N GLN A 409 -15.90 20.23 0.92
CA GLN A 409 -14.63 19.85 1.56
C GLN A 409 -13.47 19.70 0.57
N GLY A 410 -13.72 19.82 -0.75
CA GLY A 410 -12.69 19.68 -1.77
C GLY A 410 -12.12 18.27 -1.88
N LEU A 411 -12.87 17.26 -1.41
CA LEU A 411 -12.42 15.87 -1.43
C LEU A 411 -12.69 15.22 -2.79
N VAL A 412 -11.93 14.16 -3.09
CA VAL A 412 -12.23 13.26 -4.20
C VAL A 412 -13.44 12.41 -3.85
N THR A 413 -14.32 12.21 -4.84
CA THR A 413 -15.52 11.39 -4.73
C THR A 413 -15.19 9.99 -4.19
N PRO A 414 -15.94 9.47 -3.20
CA PRO A 414 -15.75 8.14 -2.62
C PRO A 414 -15.70 7.03 -3.68
N TRP A 415 -14.85 6.03 -3.46
CA TRP A 415 -14.61 4.96 -4.44
C TRP A 415 -15.87 4.15 -4.75
N CYS A 416 -16.63 3.76 -3.72
CA CYS A 416 -17.91 3.08 -3.89
C CYS A 416 -18.88 3.91 -4.71
N PHE A 417 -18.96 5.21 -4.41
CA PHE A 417 -19.83 6.13 -5.13
C PHE A 417 -19.44 6.23 -6.62
N ARG A 418 -18.14 6.32 -6.94
CA ARG A 418 -17.69 6.31 -8.34
C ARG A 418 -18.11 5.03 -9.05
N ARG A 419 -17.96 3.85 -8.42
CA ARG A 419 -18.41 2.58 -8.99
C ARG A 419 -19.93 2.56 -9.24
N ALA A 420 -20.71 3.03 -8.29
CA ALA A 420 -22.17 3.13 -8.43
C ALA A 420 -22.56 4.10 -9.56
N LEU A 421 -21.88 5.25 -9.66
CA LEU A 421 -22.06 6.22 -10.74
C LEU A 421 -21.71 5.61 -12.10
N HIS A 422 -20.63 4.82 -12.18
CA HIS A 422 -20.27 4.14 -13.42
C HIS A 422 -21.36 3.16 -13.85
N ALA A 423 -21.82 2.32 -12.93
CA ALA A 423 -22.89 1.36 -13.19
C ALA A 423 -24.21 2.06 -13.58
N ALA A 424 -24.52 3.20 -12.96
CA ALA A 424 -25.71 4.00 -13.30
C ALA A 424 -25.62 4.55 -14.73
N ILE A 425 -24.47 5.11 -15.12
CA ILE A 425 -24.23 5.61 -16.48
C ILE A 425 -24.38 4.48 -17.50
N GLU A 426 -23.74 3.34 -17.25
CA GLU A 426 -23.82 2.16 -18.12
C GLU A 426 -25.26 1.66 -18.26
N ALA A 427 -25.97 1.49 -17.15
CA ALA A 427 -27.35 1.02 -17.11
C ALA A 427 -28.31 1.97 -17.85
N ILE A 428 -28.22 3.29 -17.61
CA ILE A 428 -29.08 4.29 -18.26
C ILE A 428 -28.78 4.36 -19.75
N SER A 429 -27.50 4.33 -20.13
CA SER A 429 -27.08 4.40 -21.54
C SER A 429 -27.55 3.17 -22.32
N GLY A 430 -27.28 1.98 -21.78
CA GLY A 430 -27.71 0.71 -22.37
C GLY A 430 -29.24 0.60 -22.43
N TRP A 431 -29.93 1.03 -21.38
CA TRP A 431 -31.40 1.11 -21.37
C TRP A 431 -31.92 1.98 -22.50
N TRP A 432 -31.42 3.21 -22.65
CA TRP A 432 -31.90 4.15 -23.65
C TRP A 432 -31.70 3.64 -25.07
N GLN A 433 -30.52 3.10 -25.35
CA GLN A 433 -30.16 2.55 -26.66
C GLN A 433 -30.97 1.30 -27.01
N ALA A 434 -31.36 0.51 -26.02
CA ALA A 434 -32.20 -0.68 -26.25
C ALA A 434 -33.66 -0.34 -26.58
N GLN A 435 -34.14 0.86 -26.25
CA GLN A 435 -35.56 1.22 -26.46
C GLN A 435 -35.93 1.37 -27.94
N MET A 436 -35.02 1.93 -28.75
CA MET A 436 -35.27 2.17 -30.16
C MET A 436 -33.96 2.25 -30.95
N PRO A 437 -33.89 1.63 -32.14
CA PRO A 437 -32.78 1.88 -33.06
C PRO A 437 -32.62 3.39 -33.30
N GLY A 438 -31.38 3.89 -33.36
CA GLY A 438 -31.12 5.33 -33.55
C GLY A 438 -31.27 6.17 -32.28
N ASN A 439 -31.54 5.59 -31.11
CA ASN A 439 -31.34 6.27 -29.84
C ASN A 439 -29.84 6.45 -29.56
N ILE A 440 -29.45 7.67 -29.22
CA ILE A 440 -28.07 8.04 -28.92
C ILE A 440 -27.96 8.65 -27.53
N VAL A 441 -26.79 8.47 -26.91
CA VAL A 441 -26.44 9.01 -25.59
C VAL A 441 -25.29 9.98 -25.77
N VAL A 442 -25.49 11.25 -25.46
CA VAL A 442 -24.48 12.28 -25.65
C VAL A 442 -24.05 12.81 -24.28
N PRO A 443 -22.81 12.56 -23.83
CA PRO A 443 -22.31 13.09 -22.58
C PRO A 443 -22.11 14.60 -22.73
N VAL A 444 -22.44 15.36 -21.68
CA VAL A 444 -22.24 16.82 -21.66
C VAL A 444 -21.44 17.24 -20.42
N ALA A 445 -21.03 18.51 -20.38
CA ALA A 445 -20.33 19.13 -19.25
C ALA A 445 -19.15 18.29 -18.71
N GLY A 446 -19.17 17.91 -17.42
CA GLY A 446 -18.09 17.14 -16.77
C GLY A 446 -17.96 15.73 -17.32
N THR A 447 -19.07 15.09 -17.65
CA THR A 447 -19.07 13.75 -18.23
C THR A 447 -18.42 13.73 -19.60
N LEU A 448 -18.68 14.74 -20.44
CA LEU A 448 -17.98 14.90 -21.73
C LEU A 448 -16.46 15.03 -21.53
N LEU A 449 -16.04 15.80 -20.52
CA LEU A 449 -14.62 15.93 -20.18
C LEU A 449 -14.01 14.57 -19.80
N GLY A 450 -14.73 13.74 -19.03
CA GLY A 450 -14.31 12.39 -18.68
C GLY A 450 -14.16 11.47 -19.91
N VAL A 451 -15.07 11.59 -20.89
CA VAL A 451 -15.00 10.85 -22.16
C VAL A 451 -13.75 11.24 -22.95
N ILE A 452 -13.52 12.54 -23.12
CA ILE A 452 -12.34 13.07 -23.84
C ILE A 452 -11.04 12.65 -23.15
N ARG A 453 -11.02 12.60 -21.81
CA ARG A 453 -9.78 12.37 -21.07
C ARG A 453 -9.43 10.89 -20.95
N GLY A 454 -10.36 9.98 -20.68
CA GLY A 454 -9.93 8.61 -20.33
C GLY A 454 -11.04 7.61 -20.08
N GLN A 455 -12.19 7.80 -20.73
CA GLN A 455 -13.36 6.92 -20.64
C GLN A 455 -13.92 6.70 -19.23
N ARG A 456 -13.62 7.61 -18.28
CA ARG A 456 -14.10 7.54 -16.89
C ARG A 456 -14.51 8.94 -16.38
N PRO A 457 -15.50 9.04 -15.49
CA PRO A 457 -15.81 10.25 -14.73
C PRO A 457 -14.57 10.80 -14.03
N MET A 458 -14.53 12.12 -13.86
CA MET A 458 -13.48 12.75 -13.09
C MET A 458 -13.54 12.28 -11.63
N PRO A 459 -12.40 12.19 -10.92
CA PRO A 459 -12.40 11.70 -9.53
C PRO A 459 -13.18 12.59 -8.57
N TRP A 460 -13.49 13.84 -8.94
CA TRP A 460 -14.34 14.75 -8.18
C TRP A 460 -15.77 14.86 -8.77
N ASP A 461 -16.11 14.11 -9.82
CA ASP A 461 -17.49 14.07 -10.28
C ASP A 461 -18.31 13.28 -9.26
N HIS A 462 -19.44 13.86 -8.84
CA HIS A 462 -20.40 13.25 -7.90
C HIS A 462 -21.77 13.04 -8.57
N ASP A 463 -21.84 13.33 -9.86
CA ASP A 463 -22.97 13.19 -10.77
C ASP A 463 -22.43 12.98 -12.19
N ALA A 464 -23.34 12.76 -13.13
CA ALA A 464 -23.02 12.74 -14.55
C ALA A 464 -24.15 13.40 -15.34
N ASP A 465 -23.80 14.05 -16.44
CA ASP A 465 -24.72 14.76 -17.31
C ASP A 465 -24.82 14.07 -18.67
N LEU A 466 -26.01 13.60 -19.04
CA LEU A 466 -26.27 12.92 -20.32
C LEU A 466 -27.45 13.55 -21.06
N VAL A 467 -27.32 13.76 -22.36
CA VAL A 467 -28.45 14.02 -23.25
C VAL A 467 -28.90 12.70 -23.87
N LEU A 468 -30.17 12.36 -23.69
CA LEU A 468 -30.80 11.17 -24.26
C LEU A 468 -31.63 11.61 -25.47
N ALA A 469 -31.07 11.42 -26.67
CA ALA A 469 -31.68 11.85 -27.93
C ALA A 469 -32.09 10.65 -28.78
N SER A 470 -33.08 10.85 -29.64
CA SER A 470 -33.53 9.87 -30.63
C SER A 470 -33.39 10.46 -32.04
N GLN A 471 -32.91 9.65 -32.97
CA GLN A 471 -32.94 9.97 -34.40
C GLN A 471 -34.35 9.85 -34.99
N HIS A 472 -35.30 9.28 -34.26
CA HIS A 472 -36.69 9.12 -34.67
C HIS A 472 -37.62 10.07 -33.91
N GLU A 473 -38.88 10.08 -34.34
CA GLU A 473 -39.89 10.83 -33.61
C GLU A 473 -40.17 10.20 -32.26
N PHE A 474 -39.88 10.95 -31.20
CA PHE A 474 -40.00 10.48 -29.82
C PHE A 474 -40.61 11.58 -28.96
N ASN A 475 -41.92 11.51 -28.73
CA ASN A 475 -42.61 12.48 -27.90
C ASN A 475 -42.40 12.16 -26.42
N PHE A 476 -41.29 12.66 -25.86
CA PHE A 476 -40.89 12.40 -24.49
C PHE A 476 -42.02 12.64 -23.48
N ARG A 477 -42.83 13.70 -23.65
CA ARG A 477 -43.90 14.06 -22.70
C ARG A 477 -44.96 12.97 -22.55
N MET A 478 -45.31 12.30 -23.65
CA MET A 478 -46.26 11.19 -23.62
C MET A 478 -45.66 9.93 -23.00
N HIS A 479 -44.34 9.80 -23.07
CA HIS A 479 -43.61 8.61 -22.61
C HIS A 479 -43.08 8.70 -21.18
N ILE A 480 -43.18 9.85 -20.48
CA ILE A 480 -42.69 10.01 -19.10
C ILE A 480 -43.15 8.88 -18.16
N PRO A 481 -44.44 8.50 -18.10
CA PRO A 481 -44.88 7.43 -17.19
C PRO A 481 -44.21 6.08 -17.51
N TRP A 482 -44.07 5.77 -18.80
CA TRP A 482 -43.43 4.54 -19.26
C TRP A 482 -41.92 4.55 -18.98
N ILE A 483 -41.21 5.65 -19.28
CA ILE A 483 -39.78 5.82 -18.95
C ILE A 483 -39.56 5.61 -17.45
N SER A 484 -40.37 6.27 -16.62
CA SER A 484 -40.27 6.14 -15.17
C SER A 484 -40.48 4.71 -14.69
N SER A 485 -41.44 3.99 -15.28
CA SER A 485 -41.72 2.60 -14.94
C SER A 485 -40.57 1.69 -15.38
N SER A 486 -40.10 1.84 -16.61
CA SER A 486 -39.04 1.00 -17.19
C SER A 486 -37.69 1.20 -16.48
N LEU A 487 -37.36 2.42 -16.07
CA LEU A 487 -36.18 2.68 -15.23
C LEU A 487 -36.33 2.08 -13.82
N SER A 488 -37.55 2.05 -13.28
CA SER A 488 -37.81 1.40 -11.99
C SER A 488 -37.54 -0.10 -12.03
N ASP A 489 -37.80 -0.75 -13.18
CA ASP A 489 -37.49 -2.16 -13.38
C ASP A 489 -35.98 -2.45 -13.35
N LEU A 490 -35.15 -1.42 -13.60
CA LEU A 490 -33.68 -1.47 -13.48
C LEU A 490 -33.17 -1.09 -12.08
N GLY A 491 -34.06 -0.84 -11.12
CA GLY A 491 -33.69 -0.34 -9.79
C GLY A 491 -33.32 1.16 -9.78
N CYS A 492 -33.71 1.91 -10.80
CA CYS A 492 -33.49 3.34 -10.91
C CYS A 492 -34.78 4.14 -10.65
N LYS A 493 -34.65 5.30 -10.02
CA LYS A 493 -35.74 6.22 -9.73
C LYS A 493 -35.56 7.51 -10.51
N MET A 494 -36.53 7.84 -11.36
CA MET A 494 -36.55 9.11 -12.08
C MET A 494 -37.29 10.18 -11.26
N ARG A 495 -36.60 11.26 -10.92
CA ARG A 495 -37.18 12.48 -10.38
C ARG A 495 -37.31 13.51 -11.52
N LYS A 496 -38.55 13.94 -11.76
CA LYS A 496 -38.84 14.95 -12.78
C LYS A 496 -38.18 16.28 -12.39
N GLY A 497 -37.36 16.81 -13.28
CA GLY A 497 -36.73 18.11 -13.13
C GLY A 497 -37.59 19.22 -13.73
N THR A 498 -36.91 20.27 -14.19
CA THR A 498 -37.53 21.45 -14.77
C THR A 498 -37.44 21.41 -16.29
N TYR A 499 -38.42 22.04 -16.94
CA TYR A 499 -38.36 22.27 -18.37
C TYR A 499 -37.46 23.50 -18.61
N ALA A 500 -36.27 23.29 -19.18
CA ALA A 500 -35.40 24.35 -19.66
C ALA A 500 -35.93 24.82 -21.02
N ALA A 501 -36.98 25.65 -20.99
CA ALA A 501 -37.75 26.05 -22.15
C ALA A 501 -36.91 26.75 -23.24
N ASP A 502 -35.89 27.47 -22.81
CA ASP A 502 -34.90 28.16 -23.63
C ASP A 502 -33.99 27.20 -24.39
N LEU A 503 -33.66 26.06 -23.78
CA LEU A 503 -32.84 25.02 -24.42
C LEU A 503 -33.71 23.97 -25.16
N GLY A 504 -35.02 23.95 -24.89
CA GLY A 504 -35.91 22.91 -25.40
C GLY A 504 -35.56 21.51 -24.87
N LEU A 505 -35.04 21.48 -23.64
CA LEU A 505 -34.67 20.27 -22.93
C LEU A 505 -35.56 20.11 -21.70
N PHE A 506 -35.99 18.89 -21.43
CA PHE A 506 -36.55 18.50 -20.15
C PHE A 506 -35.45 17.85 -19.33
N SER A 507 -35.16 18.39 -18.15
CA SER A 507 -34.23 17.74 -17.23
C SER A 507 -34.96 16.73 -16.34
N ALA A 508 -34.30 15.62 -16.05
CA ALA A 508 -34.67 14.70 -15.00
C ALA A 508 -33.41 14.22 -14.29
N GLU A 509 -33.53 13.94 -13.00
CA GLU A 509 -32.47 13.29 -12.23
C GLU A 509 -32.86 11.80 -12.14
N ILE A 510 -31.99 10.91 -12.62
CA ILE A 510 -32.17 9.46 -12.48
C ILE A 510 -31.19 8.95 -11.43
N SER A 511 -31.73 8.44 -10.33
CA SER A 511 -30.93 7.84 -9.25
C SER A 511 -30.98 6.32 -9.33
N CYS A 512 -29.85 5.65 -9.47
CA CYS A 512 -29.76 4.19 -9.47
C CYS A 512 -29.05 3.72 -8.21
N ARG A 513 -29.55 2.62 -7.61
CA ARG A 513 -28.95 2.01 -6.43
C ARG A 513 -28.23 0.72 -6.80
N ASP A 514 -26.97 0.59 -6.40
CA ASP A 514 -26.19 -0.62 -6.63
C ASP A 514 -26.47 -1.73 -5.60
N SER A 515 -25.79 -2.87 -5.73
CA SER A 515 -25.92 -4.01 -4.81
C SER A 515 -25.40 -3.71 -3.40
N GLU A 516 -24.54 -2.71 -3.23
CA GLU A 516 -24.01 -2.25 -1.94
C GLU A 516 -24.90 -1.19 -1.31
N GLY A 517 -26.03 -0.85 -1.94
CA GLY A 517 -26.98 0.15 -1.47
C GLY A 517 -26.55 1.59 -1.73
N VAL A 518 -25.49 1.81 -2.51
CA VAL A 518 -25.00 3.13 -2.89
C VAL A 518 -25.88 3.68 -3.99
N GLU A 519 -26.46 4.85 -3.75
CA GLU A 519 -27.28 5.57 -4.72
C GLU A 519 -26.44 6.62 -5.44
N ALA A 520 -26.39 6.54 -6.77
CA ALA A 520 -25.74 7.52 -7.64
C ALA A 520 -26.76 8.19 -8.55
N SER A 521 -26.60 9.49 -8.79
CA SER A 521 -27.50 10.30 -9.62
C SER A 521 -26.85 10.65 -10.96
N VAL A 522 -27.63 10.55 -12.03
CA VAL A 522 -27.30 11.02 -13.36
C VAL A 522 -28.35 12.03 -13.79
N ASP A 523 -27.92 13.25 -14.08
CA ASP A 523 -28.76 14.28 -14.67
C ASP A 523 -28.90 14.00 -16.16
N VAL A 524 -30.15 13.75 -16.57
CA VAL A 524 -30.48 13.44 -17.95
C VAL A 524 -31.32 14.55 -18.58
N PHE A 525 -31.04 14.83 -19.85
CA PHE A 525 -31.69 15.86 -20.64
C PHE A 525 -32.37 15.24 -21.85
N PHE A 526 -33.68 15.42 -21.96
CA PHE A 526 -34.48 14.93 -23.08
C PHE A 526 -34.88 16.09 -23.99
N PRO A 527 -34.59 16.03 -25.30
CA PRO A 527 -35.16 16.94 -26.27
C PRO A 527 -36.69 16.91 -26.22
N CYS A 528 -37.34 18.07 -26.16
CA CYS A 528 -38.80 18.13 -26.26
C CYS A 528 -39.33 19.50 -26.68
N GLY A 529 -40.60 19.54 -27.09
CA GLY A 529 -41.27 20.76 -27.48
C GLY A 529 -40.81 21.26 -28.85
N LYS A 530 -40.69 22.59 -29.01
CA LYS A 530 -40.43 23.21 -30.33
C LYS A 530 -39.03 22.93 -30.89
N ASN A 531 -38.07 22.57 -30.03
CA ASN A 531 -36.69 22.30 -30.45
C ASN A 531 -36.43 20.81 -30.69
N GLU A 532 -37.43 19.94 -30.46
CA GLU A 532 -37.27 18.49 -30.69
C GLU A 532 -36.85 18.16 -32.14
N PRO A 533 -37.43 18.78 -33.20
CA PRO A 533 -36.97 18.53 -34.58
C PRO A 533 -35.51 18.93 -34.81
N VAL A 534 -35.07 20.03 -34.21
CA VAL A 534 -33.68 20.53 -34.33
C VAL A 534 -32.70 19.57 -33.65
N MET A 535 -33.03 19.08 -32.45
CA MET A 535 -32.20 18.11 -31.75
C MET A 535 -32.19 16.74 -32.44
N ARG A 536 -33.29 16.36 -33.11
CA ARG A 536 -33.36 15.15 -33.93
C ARG A 536 -32.47 15.26 -35.16
N GLU A 537 -32.51 16.39 -35.86
CA GLU A 537 -31.61 16.68 -36.98
C GLU A 537 -30.15 16.67 -36.52
N TRP A 538 -29.85 17.30 -35.37
CA TRP A 538 -28.52 17.24 -34.75
C TRP A 538 -28.08 15.80 -34.44
N ALA A 539 -28.96 14.96 -33.89
CA ALA A 539 -28.67 13.55 -33.62
C ALA A 539 -28.45 12.69 -34.90
N GLN A 540 -28.93 13.18 -36.05
CA GLN A 540 -28.72 12.55 -37.37
C GLN A 540 -27.46 13.06 -38.09
N HIS A 541 -26.85 14.16 -37.63
CA HIS A 541 -25.69 14.76 -38.29
C HIS A 541 -24.39 14.00 -38.05
N GLN A 542 -23.52 13.99 -39.08
CA GLN A 542 -22.20 13.33 -39.09
C GLN A 542 -21.16 13.93 -38.13
N ALA A 543 -21.44 15.06 -37.47
CA ALA A 543 -20.50 15.70 -36.54
C ALA A 543 -20.49 15.03 -35.15
N VAL A 544 -21.36 14.04 -34.94
CA VAL A 544 -21.42 13.24 -33.73
C VAL A 544 -20.71 11.92 -33.99
N PHE A 545 -19.62 11.66 -33.27
CA PHE A 545 -18.84 10.43 -33.44
C PHE A 545 -19.05 9.47 -32.27
N GLU A 546 -19.03 8.17 -32.56
CA GLU A 546 -19.14 7.13 -31.54
C GLU A 546 -17.85 7.06 -30.71
N ALA A 547 -18.02 6.92 -29.40
CA ALA A 547 -16.96 6.67 -28.45
C ALA A 547 -17.43 5.62 -27.44
N THR A 548 -16.50 5.04 -26.71
CA THR A 548 -16.82 4.17 -25.58
C THR A 548 -16.59 4.94 -24.29
N PHE A 549 -17.56 4.93 -23.39
CA PHE A 549 -17.46 5.51 -22.06
C PHE A 549 -18.00 4.51 -21.04
N LEU A 550 -17.12 4.03 -20.15
CA LEU A 550 -17.48 3.02 -19.15
C LEU A 550 -18.15 1.76 -19.76
N GLY A 551 -17.70 1.32 -20.93
CA GLY A 551 -18.29 0.17 -21.65
C GLY A 551 -19.57 0.48 -22.43
N ALA A 552 -20.21 1.63 -22.19
CA ALA A 552 -21.36 2.08 -22.98
C ALA A 552 -20.91 2.79 -24.27
N THR A 553 -21.69 2.61 -25.34
CA THR A 553 -21.52 3.40 -26.57
C THR A 553 -22.10 4.79 -26.34
N VAL A 554 -21.28 5.82 -26.45
CA VAL A 554 -21.70 7.22 -26.34
C VAL A 554 -21.35 7.98 -27.60
N HIS A 555 -21.95 9.15 -27.75
CA HIS A 555 -21.94 9.94 -28.96
C HIS A 555 -21.41 11.33 -28.65
N VAL A 556 -20.22 11.65 -29.14
CA VAL A 556 -19.53 12.90 -28.84
C VAL A 556 -19.78 13.92 -29.94
N ASP A 557 -20.39 15.05 -29.59
CA ASP A 557 -20.48 16.21 -30.47
C ASP A 557 -19.11 16.88 -30.55
N ALA A 558 -18.48 16.84 -31.73
CA ALA A 558 -17.17 17.41 -31.97
C ALA A 558 -17.11 18.92 -31.66
N MET A 559 -18.17 19.67 -31.94
CA MET A 559 -18.22 21.11 -31.67
C MET A 559 -18.36 21.39 -30.18
N ALA A 560 -19.17 20.60 -29.46
CA ALA A 560 -19.27 20.69 -28.01
C ALA A 560 -17.94 20.34 -27.33
N ALA A 561 -17.27 19.28 -27.78
CA ALA A 561 -15.95 18.87 -27.30
C ALA A 561 -14.91 19.98 -27.55
N LEU A 562 -14.83 20.52 -28.77
CA LEU A 562 -13.93 21.62 -29.10
C LEU A 562 -14.25 22.89 -28.30
N SER A 563 -15.53 23.20 -28.06
CA SER A 563 -15.93 24.34 -27.23
C SER A 563 -15.53 24.15 -25.78
N LEU A 564 -15.62 22.93 -25.24
CA LEU A 564 -15.20 22.60 -23.88
C LEU A 564 -13.68 22.69 -23.73
N ILE A 565 -12.92 22.19 -24.72
CA ILE A 565 -11.45 22.22 -24.75
C ILE A 565 -10.94 23.66 -24.91
N ASN A 566 -11.47 24.42 -25.86
CA ASN A 566 -11.01 25.78 -26.17
C ASN A 566 -11.63 26.84 -25.25
N GLY A 567 -12.71 26.49 -24.56
CA GLY A 567 -13.46 27.40 -23.70
C GLY A 567 -12.75 27.67 -22.37
N GLN A 568 -12.14 28.85 -22.23
CA GLN A 568 -11.68 29.36 -20.92
C GLN A 568 -12.81 29.42 -19.85
N GLY A 569 -14.07 29.32 -20.26
CA GLY A 569 -15.25 29.43 -19.40
C GLY A 569 -15.47 28.23 -18.47
N TYR A 570 -15.10 27.01 -18.87
CA TYR A 570 -15.35 25.82 -18.03
C TYR A 570 -14.50 25.84 -16.76
N PHE A 571 -13.19 26.12 -16.90
CA PHE A 571 -12.31 26.33 -15.74
C PHE A 571 -12.76 27.50 -14.86
N LYS A 572 -13.20 28.62 -15.44
CA LYS A 572 -13.75 29.75 -14.69
C LYS A 572 -15.04 29.41 -13.93
N LYS A 573 -15.90 28.55 -14.48
CA LYS A 573 -17.12 28.06 -13.82
C LYS A 573 -16.78 27.08 -12.69
N LEU A 574 -15.83 26.17 -12.88
CA LEU A 574 -15.35 25.28 -11.81
C LEU A 574 -14.77 26.08 -10.64
N ILE A 575 -13.89 27.05 -10.94
CA ILE A 575 -13.30 27.96 -9.93
C ILE A 575 -14.40 28.76 -9.20
N ARG A 576 -15.42 29.26 -9.91
CA ARG A 576 -16.54 29.98 -9.28
C ARG A 576 -17.45 29.09 -8.44
N ALA A 577 -17.76 27.87 -8.91
CA ALA A 577 -18.59 26.92 -8.17
C ALA A 577 -17.93 26.50 -6.84
N GLN A 578 -16.60 26.56 -6.77
CA GLN A 578 -15.81 26.30 -5.58
C GLN A 578 -15.39 27.58 -4.83
N GLY A 579 -16.14 28.68 -4.97
CA GLY A 579 -15.90 29.89 -4.19
C GLY A 579 -14.59 30.64 -4.50
N GLY A 580 -14.02 30.45 -5.70
CA GLY A 580 -12.76 31.05 -6.11
C GLY A 580 -11.52 30.22 -5.79
N LEU A 581 -11.70 29.03 -5.21
CA LEU A 581 -10.61 28.10 -4.92
C LEU A 581 -10.17 27.39 -6.21
N SER A 582 -8.86 27.18 -6.37
CA SER A 582 -8.34 26.40 -7.49
C SER A 582 -8.77 24.95 -7.33
N PRO A 583 -9.34 24.28 -8.36
CA PRO A 583 -10.00 22.99 -8.24
C PRO A 583 -9.14 21.79 -7.85
N LEU A 584 -7.88 22.03 -7.50
CA LEU A 584 -6.87 21.03 -7.19
C LEU A 584 -5.89 21.51 -6.11
N GLN A 585 -6.19 22.59 -5.38
CA GLN A 585 -5.32 23.02 -4.28
C GLN A 585 -5.55 22.14 -3.05
N CYS A 586 -4.61 21.22 -2.85
CA CYS A 586 -4.33 20.61 -1.56
C CYS A 586 -4.04 21.73 -0.56
N PHE A 587 -4.99 22.04 0.31
CA PHE A 587 -4.75 23.02 1.37
C PHE A 587 -3.72 22.50 2.39
N GLU A 588 -3.49 21.18 2.44
CA GLU A 588 -2.52 20.55 3.32
C GLU A 588 -1.62 19.53 2.57
N PRO A 589 -0.28 19.69 2.61
CA PRO A 589 0.65 18.65 2.18
C PRO A 589 0.41 17.35 2.95
N GLY A 590 0.29 16.22 2.23
CA GLY A 590 0.03 14.91 2.85
C GLY A 590 -1.45 14.55 3.00
N HIS A 591 -2.37 15.44 2.64
CA HIS A 591 -3.79 15.07 2.56
C HIS A 591 -3.98 14.03 1.46
N ASN A 592 -4.47 12.86 1.84
CA ASN A 592 -4.83 11.74 0.96
C ASN A 592 -5.97 12.05 -0.03
N ALA A 593 -6.41 13.31 -0.12
CA ALA A 593 -7.42 13.82 -1.04
C ALA A 593 -6.81 14.43 -2.32
N CYS A 594 -5.47 14.39 -2.47
CA CYS A 594 -4.70 14.98 -3.56
C CYS A 594 -4.15 13.96 -4.56
N LEU A 595 -4.41 14.20 -5.87
CA LEU A 595 -4.20 13.15 -6.88
C LEU A 595 -2.69 12.93 -6.97
N PRO A 596 -2.17 11.70 -6.75
CA PRO A 596 -0.77 11.45 -7.02
C PRO A 596 -0.51 11.76 -8.49
N ASP A 597 0.57 12.49 -8.77
CA ASP A 597 1.02 12.73 -10.14
C ASP A 597 1.58 11.42 -10.70
N CYS A 598 0.76 10.68 -11.45
CA CYS A 598 1.11 9.38 -12.00
C CYS A 598 1.98 9.46 -13.26
N ARG A 599 2.31 10.67 -13.76
CA ARG A 599 2.99 10.85 -15.06
C ARG A 599 4.38 10.22 -15.12
N SER A 600 5.11 10.24 -14.01
CA SER A 600 6.52 9.84 -13.98
C SER A 600 6.73 8.38 -13.58
N ASN A 601 5.73 7.75 -12.94
CA ASN A 601 5.83 6.36 -12.50
C ASN A 601 4.43 5.74 -12.33
N PRO A 602 3.93 5.01 -13.35
CA PRO A 602 2.64 4.32 -13.31
C PRO A 602 2.52 3.33 -12.14
N GLU A 603 3.63 2.78 -11.67
CA GLU A 603 3.66 1.88 -10.51
C GLU A 603 3.30 2.59 -9.21
N ILE A 604 3.25 3.93 -9.17
CA ILE A 604 2.77 4.70 -8.01
C ILE A 604 1.24 4.67 -7.91
N CYS A 605 0.53 4.43 -9.01
CA CYS A 605 -0.93 4.49 -9.08
C CYS A 605 -1.50 3.08 -9.24
N ASP A 606 -1.87 2.50 -8.11
CA ASP A 606 -2.02 1.05 -7.96
C ASP A 606 -3.42 0.50 -8.29
N PHE A 607 -4.33 1.40 -8.66
CA PHE A 607 -5.64 1.05 -9.17
C PHE A 607 -5.77 1.63 -10.57
N ASP A 608 -6.48 0.93 -11.47
CA ASP A 608 -6.71 1.28 -12.88
C ASP A 608 -7.33 2.67 -13.13
N ASP A 609 -7.45 3.52 -12.12
CA ASP A 609 -7.78 4.93 -12.26
C ASP A 609 -6.60 5.64 -12.96
N ASN A 610 -6.38 5.29 -14.24
CA ASN A 610 -5.44 5.92 -15.16
C ASN A 610 -5.92 7.36 -15.38
N PHE A 611 -5.43 8.27 -14.54
CA PHE A 611 -5.74 9.69 -14.69
C PHE A 611 -5.01 10.24 -15.91
N VAL A 612 -5.77 10.64 -16.92
CA VAL A 612 -5.18 11.35 -18.07
C VAL A 612 -5.06 12.83 -17.71
N HIS A 613 -3.81 13.31 -17.65
CA HIS A 613 -3.49 14.72 -17.44
C HIS A 613 -3.82 15.54 -18.71
N VAL A 614 -4.38 16.73 -18.50
CA VAL A 614 -4.89 17.65 -19.54
C VAL A 614 -3.83 17.99 -20.61
N ASP A 615 -2.55 17.97 -20.23
CA ASP A 615 -1.45 18.42 -21.07
C ASP A 615 -1.15 17.50 -22.27
N SER A 616 -1.64 16.26 -22.28
CA SER A 616 -1.25 15.25 -23.29
C SER A 616 -2.12 15.21 -24.56
N TRP A 617 -3.29 15.84 -24.56
CA TRP A 617 -4.23 15.81 -25.70
C TRP A 617 -4.18 17.04 -26.61
N LEU A 618 -3.45 18.09 -26.20
CA LEU A 618 -3.34 19.35 -26.94
C LEU A 618 -2.18 19.36 -27.96
N HIS A 619 -1.56 18.21 -28.23
CA HIS A 619 -0.44 18.07 -29.18
C HIS A 619 -0.82 17.28 -30.43
#